data_AF-A0AAW7JJB8-F1
#
_entry.id   AF-A0AAW7JJB8-F1
#
_cell.length_a   1.000
_cell.length_b   1.000
_cell.length_c   1.000
_cell.angle_alpha   90.00
_cell.angle_beta   90.00
_cell.angle_gamma   90.00
#
_symmetry.space_group_name_H-M   'P 1'
#
loop_
_entity.id
_entity.type
_entity.pdbx_description
1 polymer ?
#
loop_
_entity_poly.entity_id
_entity_poly.type
_entity_poly.pdbx_seq_one_letter_code
_entity_poly.pdbx_strand_id
1 'polypeptide(L)'
;MADVKKLSKCYLRQGIMLVAGMFFISLIIMRVWNLYEILNPLIISIIFSLMIVFAEAVIWRRVAEKNPEGLTGFYTAVSGFRMLLALGTMLVYYIIMGSETMMTFFLVFVAFYFVLLVHHAIYFAKVSGKS
;
A
#
# COMPACT_ATOMS: atom_id res chain seq x y z
N MET A 1 18.47 -18.58 0.82
CA MET A 1 17.45 -18.48 -0.27
C MET A 1 16.03 -18.91 0.16
N ALA A 2 15.83 -19.98 0.94
CA ALA A 2 14.50 -20.42 1.37
C ALA A 2 13.80 -19.43 2.33
N ASP A 3 14.55 -18.73 3.17
CA ASP A 3 13.99 -17.76 4.14
C ASP A 3 13.36 -16.54 3.46
N VAL A 4 14.03 -15.97 2.46
CA VAL A 4 13.56 -14.77 1.72
C VAL A 4 12.21 -15.02 1.04
N LYS A 5 12.00 -16.19 0.41
CA LYS A 5 10.71 -16.53 -0.20
C LYS A 5 9.60 -16.66 0.85
N LYS A 6 9.91 -17.23 2.01
CA LYS A 6 8.95 -17.39 3.11
C LYS A 6 8.59 -16.05 3.74
N LEU A 7 9.58 -15.17 3.92
CA LEU A 7 9.44 -13.82 4.43
C LEU A 7 8.59 -12.97 3.46
N SER A 8 8.90 -12.98 2.16
CA SER A 8 8.12 -12.31 1.09
C SER A 8 6.67 -12.77 1.04
N LYS A 9 6.41 -14.08 1.14
CA LYS A 9 5.04 -14.61 1.17
C LYS A 9 4.28 -14.19 2.43
N CYS A 10 4.96 -14.11 3.58
CA CYS A 10 4.39 -13.65 4.83
C CYS A 10 4.04 -12.16 4.77
N TYR A 11 4.93 -11.32 4.23
CA TYR A 11 4.70 -9.90 3.98
C TYR A 11 3.48 -9.67 3.10
N LEU A 12 3.43 -10.34 1.94
CA LEU A 12 2.31 -10.26 0.99
C LEU A 12 0.99 -10.68 1.65
N ARG A 13 0.99 -11.79 2.41
CA ARG A 13 -0.21 -12.27 3.11
C ARG A 13 -0.69 -11.27 4.16
N GLN A 14 0.23 -10.68 4.95
CA GLN A 14 -0.12 -9.67 5.95
C GLN A 14 -0.65 -8.38 5.31
N GLY A 15 -0.01 -7.90 4.24
CA GLY A 15 -0.46 -6.72 3.50
C GLY A 15 -1.86 -6.92 2.90
N ILE A 16 -2.11 -8.06 2.24
CA ILE A 16 -3.45 -8.39 1.70
C ILE A 16 -4.49 -8.47 2.84
N MET A 17 -4.16 -9.10 3.97
CA MET A 17 -5.08 -9.21 5.10
C MET A 17 -5.39 -7.84 5.72
N LEU A 18 -4.41 -6.92 5.77
CA LEU A 18 -4.63 -5.54 6.20
C LEU A 18 -5.53 -4.78 5.24
N VAL A 19 -5.27 -4.87 3.93
CA VAL A 19 -6.12 -4.22 2.91
C VAL A 19 -7.54 -4.76 2.97
N ALA A 20 -7.72 -6.08 3.12
CA ALA A 20 -9.02 -6.70 3.29
C ALA A 20 -9.72 -6.21 4.56
N GLY A 21 -9.00 -6.12 5.69
CA GLY A 21 -9.54 -5.58 6.95
C GLY A 21 -10.01 -4.13 6.79
N MET A 22 -9.20 -3.27 6.19
CA MET A 22 -9.58 -1.88 5.92
C MET A 22 -10.78 -1.78 4.98
N PHE A 23 -10.88 -2.65 3.97
CA PHE A 23 -12.04 -2.72 3.09
C PHE A 23 -13.32 -3.06 3.87
N PHE A 24 -13.31 -4.11 4.70
CA PHE A 24 -14.47 -4.48 5.49
C PHE A 24 -14.89 -3.38 6.47
N ILE A 25 -13.93 -2.73 7.14
CA ILE A 25 -14.19 -1.58 8.01
C ILE A 25 -14.84 -0.44 7.22
N SER A 26 -14.31 -0.13 6.04
CA SER A 26 -14.84 0.91 5.15
C SER A 26 -16.28 0.59 4.69
N LEU A 27 -16.61 -0.68 4.43
CA LEU A 27 -17.97 -1.10 4.10
C LEU A 27 -18.95 -0.93 5.27
N ILE A 28 -18.50 -1.21 6.51
CA ILE A 28 -19.32 -0.99 7.71
C ILE A 28 -19.59 0.50 7.88
N ILE A 29 -18.55 1.33 7.77
CA ILE A 29 -18.62 2.81 7.80
C ILE A 29 -19.61 3.33 6.74
N MET A 30 -19.47 2.85 5.50
CA MET A 30 -20.37 3.21 4.40
C MET A 30 -21.82 2.91 4.75
N ARG A 31 -22.09 1.73 5.31
CA ARG A 31 -23.45 1.27 5.60
C ARG A 31 -24.07 1.94 6.84
N VAL A 32 -23.26 2.24 7.86
CA VAL A 32 -23.74 2.87 9.10
C VAL A 32 -24.03 4.35 8.88
N TRP A 33 -23.20 5.06 8.12
CA TRP A 33 -23.35 6.50 7.86
C TRP A 33 -23.98 6.84 6.49
N ASN A 34 -24.39 5.84 5.73
CA ASN A 34 -25.05 5.99 4.43
C ASN A 34 -24.21 6.75 3.37
N LEU A 35 -22.88 6.61 3.44
CA LEU A 35 -21.91 7.38 2.65
C LEU A 35 -21.56 6.68 1.33
N TYR A 36 -22.53 6.48 0.43
CA TYR A 36 -22.28 5.74 -0.83
C TYR A 36 -21.24 6.37 -1.75
N GLU A 37 -20.97 7.67 -1.58
CA GLU A 37 -19.97 8.42 -2.35
C GLU A 37 -18.53 7.93 -2.11
N ILE A 38 -18.27 7.21 -1.01
CA ILE A 38 -16.93 6.69 -0.71
C ILE A 38 -16.57 5.44 -1.54
N LEU A 39 -17.53 4.84 -2.26
CA LEU A 39 -17.32 3.60 -3.00
C LEU A 39 -16.24 3.75 -4.09
N ASN A 40 -16.30 4.82 -4.87
CA ASN A 40 -15.33 5.09 -5.95
C ASN A 40 -13.92 5.28 -5.37
N PRO A 41 -13.71 6.17 -4.36
CA PRO A 41 -12.45 6.25 -3.64
C PRO A 41 -11.94 4.94 -3.06
N LEU A 42 -12.83 4.14 -2.48
CA LEU A 42 -12.49 2.88 -1.83
C LEU A 42 -11.92 1.88 -2.84
N ILE A 43 -12.57 1.72 -4.00
CA ILE A 43 -12.12 0.80 -5.06
C ILE A 43 -10.71 1.19 -5.53
N ILE A 44 -10.49 2.48 -5.82
CA ILE A 44 -9.19 2.97 -6.31
C ILE A 44 -8.12 2.78 -5.24
N SER A 45 -8.44 3.07 -3.97
CA SER A 45 -7.52 2.88 -2.85
C SER A 45 -7.11 1.41 -2.67
N ILE A 46 -8.03 0.47 -2.87
CA ILE A 46 -7.74 -0.97 -2.80
C ILE A 46 -6.85 -1.41 -3.96
N ILE A 47 -7.17 -1.00 -5.18
CA ILE A 47 -6.37 -1.36 -6.37
C ILE A 47 -4.94 -0.84 -6.20
N PHE A 48 -4.80 0.44 -5.82
CA PHE A 48 -3.50 1.04 -5.54
C PHE A 48 -2.74 0.27 -4.45
N SER A 49 -3.41 0.01 -3.32
CA SER A 49 -2.85 -0.71 -2.18
C SER A 49 -2.33 -2.10 -2.56
N LEU A 50 -3.12 -2.88 -3.30
CA LEU A 50 -2.73 -4.21 -3.74
C LEU A 50 -1.56 -4.17 -4.74
N MET A 51 -1.57 -3.20 -5.67
CA MET A 51 -0.45 -3.00 -6.59
C MET A 51 0.85 -2.71 -5.85
N ILE A 52 0.82 -1.84 -4.83
CA ILE A 52 2.00 -1.52 -4.02
C ILE A 52 2.49 -2.74 -3.25
N VAL A 53 1.61 -3.44 -2.52
CA VAL A 53 2.00 -4.63 -1.74
C VAL A 53 2.61 -5.70 -2.66
N PHE A 54 2.06 -5.90 -3.86
CA PHE A 54 2.58 -6.85 -4.82
C PHE A 54 3.93 -6.42 -5.40
N ALA A 55 4.05 -5.15 -5.81
CA ALA A 55 5.29 -4.59 -6.34
C ALA A 55 6.42 -4.69 -5.30
N GLU A 56 6.17 -4.31 -4.05
CA GLU A 56 7.13 -4.40 -2.96
C GLU A 56 7.56 -5.85 -2.71
N ALA A 57 6.62 -6.80 -2.66
CA ALA A 57 6.93 -8.22 -2.45
C ALA A 57 7.78 -8.82 -3.58
N VAL A 58 7.48 -8.49 -4.84
CA VAL A 58 8.21 -8.95 -6.03
C VAL A 58 9.59 -8.31 -6.11
N ILE A 59 9.68 -6.99 -5.92
CA ILE A 59 10.95 -6.26 -5.98
C ILE A 59 11.86 -6.75 -4.87
N TRP A 60 11.36 -6.86 -3.63
CA TRP A 60 12.15 -7.35 -2.52
C TRP A 60 12.70 -8.76 -2.77
N ARG A 61 11.87 -9.67 -3.29
CA ARG A 61 12.32 -11.01 -3.65
C ARG A 61 13.43 -10.98 -4.71
N ARG A 62 13.28 -10.18 -5.76
CA ARG A 62 14.29 -10.06 -6.83
C ARG A 62 15.60 -9.46 -6.32
N VAL A 63 15.54 -8.43 -5.49
CA VAL A 63 16.74 -7.75 -4.94
C VAL A 63 17.47 -8.67 -3.98
N ALA A 64 16.76 -9.33 -3.06
CA ALA A 64 17.35 -10.27 -2.11
C ALA A 64 17.94 -11.52 -2.78
N GLU A 65 17.44 -11.92 -3.96
CA GLU A 65 18.02 -13.01 -4.76
C GLU A 65 19.27 -12.57 -5.55
N LYS A 66 19.42 -11.28 -5.93
CA LYS A 66 20.50 -10.80 -6.81
C LYS A 66 21.61 -10.00 -6.14
N ASN A 67 21.29 -9.08 -5.23
CA ASN A 67 22.25 -8.14 -4.63
C ASN A 67 21.78 -7.72 -3.22
N PRO A 68 22.08 -8.51 -2.18
CA PRO A 68 21.68 -8.20 -0.80
C PRO A 68 22.31 -6.90 -0.26
N GLU A 69 23.50 -6.51 -0.73
CA GLU A 69 24.20 -5.31 -0.24
C GLU A 69 23.57 -3.98 -0.71
N GLY A 70 22.78 -4.00 -1.80
CA GLY A 70 22.09 -2.82 -2.34
C GLY A 70 20.70 -2.53 -1.76
N LEU A 71 20.24 -3.35 -0.80
CA LEU A 71 18.86 -3.31 -0.29
C LEU A 71 18.43 -1.92 0.19
N THR A 72 19.28 -1.21 0.93
CA THR A 72 18.95 0.09 1.53
C THR A 72 18.72 1.20 0.50
N GLY A 73 19.55 1.29 -0.54
CA GLY A 73 19.37 2.25 -1.63
C GLY A 73 18.12 1.95 -2.47
N PHE A 74 17.84 0.66 -2.70
CA PHE A 74 16.63 0.21 -3.38
C PHE A 74 15.35 0.52 -2.58
N TYR A 75 15.34 0.35 -1.25
CA TYR A 75 14.18 0.67 -0.43
C TYR A 75 13.81 2.16 -0.48
N THR A 76 14.81 3.05 -0.43
CA THR A 76 14.57 4.49 -0.55
C THR A 76 14.01 4.86 -1.91
N ALA A 77 14.56 4.29 -2.99
CA ALA A 77 14.06 4.53 -4.36
C ALA A 77 12.62 4.03 -4.56
N VAL A 78 12.31 2.83 -4.06
CA VAL A 78 10.95 2.24 -4.12
C VAL A 78 9.96 3.06 -3.29
N SER A 79 10.35 3.51 -2.09
CA SER A 79 9.51 4.36 -1.25
C SER A 79 9.20 5.70 -1.92
N GLY A 80 10.21 6.34 -2.52
CA GLY A 80 10.03 7.59 -3.27
C GLY A 80 9.12 7.39 -4.50
N PHE A 81 9.33 6.30 -5.25
CA PHE A 81 8.48 5.97 -6.39
C PHE A 81 7.01 5.72 -5.98
N ARG A 82 6.78 5.03 -4.86
CA ARG A 82 5.45 4.83 -4.29
C ARG A 82 4.75 6.15 -3.96
N MET A 83 5.48 7.12 -3.40
CA MET A 83 4.94 8.45 -3.14
C MET A 83 4.58 9.18 -4.44
N LEU A 84 5.43 9.13 -5.47
CA LEU A 84 5.14 9.72 -6.78
C LEU A 84 3.91 9.07 -7.44
N LEU A 85 3.79 7.73 -7.35
CA LEU A 85 2.61 7.01 -7.83
C LEU A 85 1.33 7.40 -7.07
N ALA A 86 1.43 7.60 -5.75
CA ALA A 86 0.30 8.08 -4.95
C ALA A 86 -0.15 9.47 -5.41
N LEU A 87 0.80 10.40 -5.58
CA LEU A 87 0.52 11.75 -6.08
C LEU A 87 -0.06 11.73 -7.49
N GLY A 88 0.50 10.90 -8.39
CA GLY A 88 -0.01 10.71 -9.73
C GLY A 88 -1.44 10.16 -9.74
N THR A 89 -1.74 9.20 -8.85
CA THR A 89 -3.10 8.65 -8.71
C THR A 89 -4.08 9.70 -8.22
N MET A 90 -3.69 10.54 -7.25
CA MET A 90 -4.49 11.68 -6.79
C MET A 90 -4.76 12.69 -7.91
N LEU A 91 -3.73 13.02 -8.70
CA LEU A 91 -3.86 13.95 -9.81
C LEU A 91 -4.78 13.40 -10.92
N VAL A 92 -4.63 12.13 -11.28
CA VAL A 92 -5.52 11.48 -12.26
C VAL A 92 -6.96 11.43 -11.75
N TYR A 93 -7.17 11.10 -10.48
CA TYR A 93 -8.50 11.12 -9.87
C TYR A 93 -9.14 12.51 -9.95
N TYR A 94 -8.39 13.55 -9.58
CA TYR A 94 -8.83 14.93 -9.63
C TYR A 94 -9.25 15.37 -11.04
N ILE A 95 -8.47 15.01 -12.06
CA ILE A 95 -8.77 15.35 -13.45
C ILE A 95 -10.07 14.68 -13.93
N ILE A 96 -10.33 13.44 -13.50
CA ILE A 96 -11.48 12.65 -13.96
C ILE A 96 -12.76 12.98 -13.19
N MET A 97 -12.68 13.05 -11.86
CA MET A 97 -13.83 13.15 -10.95
C MET A 97 -14.08 14.57 -10.43
N GLY A 98 -13.16 15.50 -10.69
CA GLY A 98 -13.26 16.89 -10.28
C GLY A 98 -12.91 17.16 -8.81
N SER A 99 -12.99 18.43 -8.43
CA SER A 99 -12.61 18.90 -7.09
C SER A 99 -13.61 18.53 -5.99
N GLU A 100 -14.89 18.33 -6.33
CA GLU A 100 -15.96 18.10 -5.34
C GLU A 100 -15.79 16.80 -4.56
N THR A 101 -15.33 15.74 -5.22
CA THR A 101 -15.12 14.42 -4.60
C THR A 101 -13.69 14.21 -4.09
N MET A 102 -12.80 15.17 -4.34
CA MET A 102 -11.37 15.05 -4.06
C MET A 102 -11.07 14.94 -2.56
N MET A 103 -11.80 15.67 -1.70
CA MET A 103 -11.58 15.61 -0.24
C MET A 103 -11.92 14.21 0.30
N THR A 104 -13.07 13.68 -0.11
CA THR A 104 -13.51 12.32 0.27
C THR A 104 -12.51 11.28 -0.23
N PHE A 105 -12.04 11.44 -1.48
CA PHE A 105 -10.99 10.58 -2.03
C PHE A 105 -9.71 10.63 -1.23
N PHE A 106 -9.22 11.85 -0.96
CA PHE A 106 -7.99 12.08 -0.22
C PHE A 106 -8.04 11.41 1.16
N LEU A 107 -9.12 11.59 1.92
CA LEU A 107 -9.25 11.01 3.25
C LEU A 107 -9.20 9.47 3.24
N VAL A 108 -9.96 8.83 2.34
CA VAL A 108 -9.98 7.38 2.20
C VAL A 108 -8.62 6.87 1.74
N PHE A 109 -8.05 7.48 0.70
CA PHE A 109 -6.80 7.05 0.11
C PHE A 109 -5.63 7.19 1.08
N VAL A 110 -5.55 8.31 1.79
CA VAL A 110 -4.50 8.59 2.78
C VAL A 110 -4.57 7.62 3.95
N ALA A 111 -5.78 7.26 4.42
CA ALA A 111 -5.94 6.26 5.46
C ALA A 111 -5.34 4.89 5.05
N PHE A 112 -5.65 4.42 3.85
CA PHE A 112 -5.07 3.18 3.31
C PHE A 112 -3.55 3.29 3.14
N TYR A 113 -3.08 4.40 2.58
CA TYR A 113 -1.67 4.66 2.35
C TYR A 113 -0.85 4.64 3.64
N PHE A 114 -1.30 5.34 4.69
CA PHE A 114 -0.58 5.42 5.97
C PHE A 114 -0.53 4.06 6.67
N VAL A 115 -1.63 3.31 6.70
CA VAL A 115 -1.65 1.98 7.33
C VAL A 115 -0.63 1.05 6.65
N LEU A 116 -0.56 1.06 5.32
CA LEU A 116 0.44 0.28 4.58
C LEU A 116 1.86 0.79 4.80
N LEU A 117 2.07 2.11 4.87
CA LEU A 117 3.37 2.69 5.15
C LEU A 117 3.89 2.28 6.53
N VAL A 118 3.02 2.31 7.55
CA VAL A 118 3.34 1.87 8.91
C VAL A 118 3.62 0.37 8.94
N HIS A 119 2.80 -0.45 8.27
CA HIS A 119 3.04 -1.90 8.17
C HIS A 119 4.39 -2.20 7.52
N HIS A 120 4.72 -1.55 6.40
CA HIS A 120 6.01 -1.67 5.74
C HIS A 120 7.16 -1.28 6.68
N ALA A 121 7.07 -0.13 7.35
CA ALA A 121 8.11 0.35 8.25
C ALA A 121 8.37 -0.62 9.42
N ILE A 122 7.29 -1.07 10.10
CA ILE A 122 7.39 -2.01 11.23
C ILE A 122 7.94 -3.36 10.77
N TYR A 123 7.47 -3.86 9.63
CA TYR A 123 7.92 -5.16 9.10
C TYR A 123 9.40 -5.13 8.78
N PHE A 124 9.87 -4.12 8.06
CA PHE A 124 11.28 -4.00 7.70
C PHE A 124 12.19 -3.71 8.89
N ALA A 125 11.76 -2.90 9.85
CA ALA A 125 12.49 -2.70 11.11
C ALA A 125 12.67 -4.05 11.85
N LYS A 126 11.62 -4.88 11.92
CA LYS A 126 11.66 -6.19 12.57
C LYS A 126 12.55 -7.20 11.83
N VAL A 127 12.60 -7.14 10.51
CA VAL A 127 13.46 -8.00 9.69
C VAL A 127 14.93 -7.56 9.83
N SER A 128 15.19 -6.26 9.80
CA SER A 128 16.54 -5.69 9.93
C SER A 128 17.14 -5.89 11.32
N GLY A 129 16.35 -5.80 12.39
CA GLY A 129 16.84 -5.99 13.76
C GLY A 129 17.02 -7.45 14.18
N LYS A 130 16.69 -8.41 13.31
CA LYS A 130 16.87 -9.86 13.52
C LYS A 130 18.01 -10.46 12.69
N SER A 131 18.64 -9.66 11.82
CA SER A 131 19.86 -10.03 11.10
C SER A 131 21.09 -9.53 11.85
#